data_AF-A0A7C4R7M3-F1
#
_entry.id   AF-A0A7C4R7M3-F1
#
_cell.length_a   1.000
_cell.length_b   1.000
_cell.length_c   1.000
_cell.angle_alpha   90.00
_cell.angle_beta   90.00
_cell.angle_gamma   90.00
#
_symmetry.space_group_name_H-M   'P 1'
#
loop_
_entity.id
_entity.type
_entity.pdbx_description
1 polymer ?
#
loop_
_entity_poly.entity_id
_entity_poly.type
_entity_poly.pdbx_seq_one_letter_code
_entity_poly.pdbx_strand_id
1 'polypeptide(L)' 'MISLEIIDSALKILSRHPLCDYCLGRQFASLGYGISNRERGIALKTIIFMSAHKLIKENIEEGL' A
#
# COMPACT_ATOMS: atom_id res chain seq x y z
N MET A 1 7.83 -7.93 -12.26
CA MET A 1 7.00 -6.71 -12.19
C MET A 1 6.10 -6.85 -10.98
N ILE A 2 6.17 -5.94 -10.00
CA ILE A 2 5.26 -5.96 -8.84
C ILE A 2 3.84 -5.69 -9.39
N SER A 3 2.85 -6.50 -9.04
CA SER A 3 1.49 -6.30 -9.54
C SER A 3 0.93 -4.99 -8.98
N LEU A 4 0.69 -4.01 -9.86
CA LEU A 4 0.02 -2.75 -9.54
C LEU A 4 -1.39 -2.99 -8.98
N GLU A 5 -2.03 -4.11 -9.34
CA GLU A 5 -3.41 -4.42 -8.93
C GLU A 5 -3.58 -4.53 -7.40
N ILE A 6 -2.58 -5.03 -6.68
CA ILE A 6 -2.63 -5.14 -5.22
C ILE A 6 -2.60 -3.75 -4.58
N ILE A 7 -1.70 -2.88 -5.08
CA ILE A 7 -1.54 -1.52 -4.57
C ILE A 7 -2.76 -0.67 -4.91
N ASP A 8 -3.27 -0.77 -6.15
CA ASP A 8 -4.46 -0.06 -6.59
C ASP A 8 -5.69 -0.47 -5.78
N SER A 9 -5.84 -1.77 -5.50
CA SER A 9 -6.92 -2.27 -4.65
C SER A 9 -6.80 -1.74 -3.22
N ALA A 10 -5.59 -1.75 -2.64
CA ALA A 10 -5.34 -1.21 -1.31
C ALA A 10 -5.64 0.30 -1.24
N LEU A 11 -5.23 1.08 -2.25
CA LEU A 11 -5.54 2.51 -2.36
C LEU A 11 -7.04 2.77 -2.47
N LYS A 12 -7.78 1.98 -3.28
CA LYS A 12 -9.24 2.08 -3.38
C LYS A 12 -9.97 1.79 -2.07
N ILE A 13 -9.45 0.85 -1.28
CA ILE A 13 -9.99 0.54 0.05
C ILE A 13 -9.71 1.70 1.01
N LEU A 14 -8.45 2.15 1.07
CA LEU A 14 -8.01 3.21 1.98
C LEU A 14 -8.64 4.58 1.69
N SER A 15 -8.96 4.87 0.43
CA SER A 15 -9.65 6.13 0.05
C SER A 15 -11.10 6.18 0.51
N ARG A 16 -11.73 5.01 0.75
CA ARG A 16 -13.10 4.90 1.27
C ARG A 16 -13.12 4.74 2.78
N HIS A 17 -12.16 4.00 3.32
CA HIS A 17 -12.11 3.63 4.74
C HIS A 17 -10.67 3.65 5.27
N PRO A 18 -10.34 4.50 6.27
CA PRO A 18 -9.02 4.50 6.89
C PRO A 18 -8.84 3.26 7.76
N LEU A 19 -8.27 2.20 7.19
CA LEU A 19 -8.05 0.93 7.90
C LEU A 19 -6.72 0.92 8.66
N CYS A 20 -6.72 0.28 9.83
CA CYS A 20 -5.49 -0.10 10.52
C CYS A 20 -4.75 -1.22 9.77
N ASP A 21 -3.50 -1.49 10.14
CA ASP A 21 -2.66 -2.45 9.43
C ASP A 21 -3.28 -3.86 9.42
N TYR A 22 -3.80 -4.30 10.57
CA TYR A 22 -4.45 -5.60 10.67
C TYR A 22 -5.67 -5.71 9.73
N CYS A 23 -6.56 -4.72 9.75
CA CYS A 23 -7.77 -4.72 8.93
C CYS A 23 -7.47 -4.64 7.43
N LEU A 24 -6.47 -3.84 7.04
CA LEU A 24 -6.02 -3.76 5.65
C LEU A 24 -5.42 -5.09 5.20
N GLY A 25 -4.49 -5.66 5.95
CA GLY A 25 -3.87 -6.94 5.58
C GLY A 25 -4.85 -8.10 5.54
N ARG A 26 -5.90 -8.09 6.37
CA ARG A 26 -6.99 -9.07 6.29
C ARG A 26 -7.69 -9.08 4.92
N GLN A 27 -7.76 -7.95 4.21
CA GLN A 27 -8.37 -7.89 2.87
C GLN A 27 -7.58 -8.71 1.83
N PHE A 28 -6.32 -9.03 2.13
CA PHE A 28 -5.39 -9.75 1.25
C PHE A 28 -4.92 -11.07 1.89
N ALA A 29 -5.72 -11.66 2.79
CA ALA A 29 -5.33 -12.84 3.58
C ALA A 29 -5.03 -14.11 2.74
N SER A 30 -5.51 -14.17 1.49
CA SER A 30 -5.24 -15.27 0.56
C SER A 30 -3.86 -15.20 -0.12
N LEU A 31 -3.12 -14.10 0.07
CA LEU A 31 -1.81 -13.87 -0.53
C LEU A 31 -0.72 -13.94 0.55
N GLY A 32 0.52 -14.27 0.16
CA GLY A 32 1.70 -14.19 1.03
C GLY A 32 1.56 -14.91 2.37
N TYR A 33 1.43 -16.24 2.35
CA TYR A 33 1.33 -17.07 3.55
C TYR A 33 2.55 -16.97 4.48
N GLY A 34 2.38 -17.32 5.76
CA GLY A 34 3.46 -17.32 6.76
C GLY A 34 3.69 -15.99 7.48
N ILE A 35 2.92 -14.94 7.16
CA ILE A 35 2.90 -13.66 7.88
C ILE A 35 1.50 -13.34 8.38
N SER A 36 1.43 -12.58 9.47
CA SER A 36 0.20 -12.06 10.05
C SER A 36 -0.48 -11.01 9.16
N ASN A 37 -1.78 -10.81 9.37
CA ASN A 37 -2.52 -9.72 8.74
C ASN A 37 -1.90 -8.34 9.04
N ARG A 38 -1.35 -8.16 10.25
CA ARG A 38 -0.69 -6.90 10.63
C ARG A 38 0.56 -6.65 9.78
N GLU A 39 1.44 -7.64 9.66
CA GLU A 39 2.65 -7.54 8.84
C GLU A 39 2.31 -7.25 7.37
N ARG A 40 1.29 -7.93 6.84
CA ARG A 40 0.82 -7.67 5.48
C ARG A 40 0.33 -6.24 5.28
N GLY A 41 -0.45 -5.70 6.22
CA GLY A 41 -0.92 -4.33 6.17
C GLY A 41 0.20 -3.30 6.28
N ILE A 42 1.18 -3.54 7.16
CA ILE A 42 2.39 -2.71 7.26
C ILE A 42 3.12 -2.70 5.92
N ALA A 43 3.38 -3.87 5.33
CA ALA A 43 4.07 -3.97 4.05
C ALA A 43 3.36 -3.17 2.95
N LEU A 44 2.03 -3.27 2.85
CA LEU A 44 1.22 -2.51 1.90
C LEU A 44 1.32 -1.00 2.12
N LYS A 45 1.20 -0.53 3.36
CA LYS A 45 1.29 0.90 3.66
C LYS A 45 2.69 1.45 3.42
N THR A 46 3.73 0.68 3.75
CA THR A 46 5.12 1.07 3.51
C THR A 46 5.37 1.31 2.03
N ILE A 47 4.99 0.36 1.15
CA ILE A 47 5.21 0.55 -0.29
C ILE A 47 4.35 1.68 -0.86
N ILE A 48 3.10 1.85 -0.42
CA ILE A 48 2.25 2.99 -0.81
C ILE A 48 2.92 4.32 -0.42
N PHE A 49 3.40 4.42 0.82
CA PHE A 49 4.08 5.62 1.32
C PHE A 49 5.34 5.92 0.51
N MET A 50 6.19 4.92 0.25
CA MET A 50 7.39 5.07 -0.56
C MET A 50 7.06 5.51 -2.00
N SER A 51 6.03 4.93 -2.61
CA SER A 51 5.55 5.33 -3.94
C SER A 51 5.06 6.78 -3.96
N ALA A 52 4.26 7.19 -2.97
CA ALA A 52 3.80 8.58 -2.86
C ALA A 52 4.97 9.55 -2.65
N HIS A 53 5.92 9.20 -1.78
CA HIS A 53 7.11 10.00 -1.55
C HIS A 53 7.97 10.14 -2.81
N LYS A 54 8.13 9.07 -3.59
CA LYS A 54 8.83 9.09 -4.88
C LYS A 54 8.15 10.04 -5.86
N LEU A 55 6.82 9.95 -6.01
CA LEU A 55 6.06 10.83 -6.91
C LEU A 55 6.21 12.29 -6.51
N ILE A 56 6.12 12.61 -5.22
CA ILE A 56 6.31 13.98 -4.73
C ILE A 56 7.72 14.47 -5.09
N LYS A 57 8.75 13.64 -4.89
CA LYS A 57 10.13 14.01 -5.24
C LYS A 57 10.29 14.27 -6.75
N GLU A 58 9.76 13.40 -7.59
CA GLU A 58 9.81 13.56 -9.06
C GLU A 58 9.04 14.81 -9.53
N ASN A 59 7.87 15.09 -8.95
CA ASN A 59 7.09 16.30 -9.27
C ASN A 59 7.73 17.60 -8.73
N ILE A 60 8.51 17.53 -7.63
CA ILE A 60 9.32 18.66 -7.15
C ILE A 60 10.47 18.95 -8.12
N GLU A 61 11.03 17.92 -8.79
CA GLU A 61 12.09 18.08 -9.78
C GLU A 61 11.57 18.64 -11.13
N GLU A 62 10.31 18.41 -11.51
CA GLU A 62 9.68 19.01 -12.72
C GLU A 62 9.22 20.47 -12.52
N GLY A 63 9.16 20.96 -11.27
CA GLY A 63 8.69 22.30 -10.91
C GLY A 63 9.78 23.33 -10.61
N LEU A 64 11.05 23.02 -10.90
CA LEU A 64 12.22 23.90 -10.71
C LEU A 64 12.94 24.18 -12.03
#